data_AF-A0A9E3XT20-F1
#
_entry.id   AF-A0A9E3XT20-F1
#
_cell.length_a   1.000
_cell.length_b   1.000
_cell.length_c   1.000
_cell.angle_alpha   90.00
_cell.angle_beta   90.00
_cell.angle_gamma   90.00
#
_symmetry.space_group_name_H-M   'P 1'
#
loop_
_entity.id
_entity.type
_entity.pdbx_description
1 polymer ?
#
loop_
_entity_poly.entity_id
_entity_poly.type
_entity_poly.pdbx_seq_one_letter_code
_entity_poly.pdbx_strand_id
1 'polypeptide(L)'
;INALNSGARMFMADFEDANSPTFRNCIEGHRNLSDAIRGTISFTNEAGKEYRLREDGEVATLLVRPRGWHLDERHVTVDGEPVSGGILDVVVYVLRNHEALASRGWGPWLYLPKLESHLEARLWN
;
A
#
# COMPACT_ATOMS: atom_id res chain seq x y z
N ILE A 1 -5.87 -9.44 3.62
CA ILE A 1 -6.35 -10.28 4.75
C ILE A 1 -5.46 -11.49 4.96
N ASN A 2 -5.40 -12.45 4.02
CA ASN A 2 -4.61 -13.68 4.19
C ASN A 2 -3.14 -13.43 4.55
N ALA A 3 -2.46 -12.53 3.85
CA ALA A 3 -1.06 -12.21 4.13
C ALA A 3 -0.86 -11.60 5.54
N LEU A 4 -1.76 -10.70 5.96
CA LEU A 4 -1.74 -10.13 7.32
C LEU A 4 -1.99 -11.19 8.41
N ASN A 5 -2.81 -12.20 8.13
CA ASN A 5 -3.15 -13.27 9.07
C ASN A 5 -2.19 -14.49 9.01
N SER A 6 -1.15 -14.43 8.17
CA SER A 6 -0.31 -15.59 7.83
C SER A 6 0.62 -16.08 8.94
N GLY A 7 0.82 -15.27 9.99
CA GLY A 7 1.85 -15.52 11.02
C GLY A 7 3.23 -14.96 10.67
N ALA A 8 3.39 -14.36 9.47
CA ALA A 8 4.60 -13.60 9.15
C ALA A 8 4.74 -12.37 10.06
N ARG A 9 5.99 -11.95 10.31
CA ARG A 9 6.26 -10.71 11.06
C ARG A 9 5.85 -9.47 10.28
N MET A 10 5.96 -9.52 8.96
CA MET A 10 5.73 -8.40 8.06
C MET A 10 5.01 -8.87 6.81
N PHE A 11 4.14 -8.00 6.29
CA PHE A 11 3.50 -8.15 5.00
C PHE A 11 3.77 -6.89 4.17
N MET A 12 4.48 -7.06 3.05
CA MET A 12 4.66 -6.02 2.06
C MET A 12 3.48 -6.05 1.08
N ALA A 13 2.58 -5.08 1.18
CA ALA A 13 1.55 -4.85 0.18
C ALA A 13 2.15 -4.13 -1.03
N ASP A 14 1.87 -4.66 -2.21
CA ASP A 14 2.64 -4.33 -3.41
C ASP A 14 1.81 -3.61 -4.47
N PHE A 15 2.26 -2.42 -4.88
CA PHE A 15 1.76 -1.72 -6.05
C PHE A 15 2.69 -1.86 -7.27
N GLU A 16 3.78 -2.61 -7.13
CA GLU A 16 4.83 -2.76 -8.14
C GLU A 16 4.77 -4.14 -8.83
N ASP A 17 5.84 -4.94 -8.84
CA ASP A 17 6.00 -6.07 -9.78
C ASP A 17 4.94 -7.18 -9.64
N ALA A 18 4.32 -7.35 -8.47
CA ALA A 18 3.26 -8.33 -8.27
C ALA A 18 1.84 -7.77 -8.52
N ASN A 19 1.73 -6.50 -8.91
CA ASN A 19 0.47 -5.82 -9.18
C ASN A 19 0.46 -5.22 -10.60
N SER A 20 -0.46 -5.68 -11.45
CA SER A 20 -0.71 -4.96 -12.71
C SER A 20 -1.27 -3.56 -12.38
N PRO A 21 -0.59 -2.46 -12.77
CA PRO A 21 -0.92 -1.11 -12.31
C PRO A 21 -2.08 -0.51 -13.11
N THR A 22 -3.19 -1.23 -13.20
CA THR A 22 -4.44 -0.66 -13.69
C THR A 22 -4.94 0.38 -12.68
N PHE A 23 -5.59 1.44 -13.15
CA PHE A 23 -6.13 2.48 -12.27
C PHE A 23 -7.03 1.89 -11.18
N ARG A 24 -7.87 0.91 -11.56
CA ARG A 24 -8.75 0.21 -10.61
C ARG A 24 -7.96 -0.50 -9.52
N ASN A 25 -6.93 -1.27 -9.88
CA ASN A 25 -6.12 -1.99 -8.90
C ASN A 25 -5.43 -1.03 -7.92
N CYS A 26 -4.88 0.09 -8.42
CA CYS A 26 -4.23 1.07 -7.55
C CYS A 26 -5.23 1.73 -6.59
N ILE A 27 -6.38 2.21 -7.09
CA ILE A 27 -7.40 2.87 -6.25
C ILE A 27 -8.04 1.89 -5.25
N GLU A 28 -8.43 0.69 -5.69
CA GLU A 28 -8.97 -0.33 -4.80
C GLU A 28 -7.91 -0.83 -3.80
N GLY A 29 -6.65 -0.92 -4.23
CA GLY A 29 -5.52 -1.23 -3.35
C GLY A 29 -5.39 -0.23 -2.20
N HIS A 30 -5.40 1.08 -2.49
CA HIS A 30 -5.37 2.10 -1.44
C HIS A 30 -6.58 2.05 -0.50
N ARG A 31 -7.78 1.72 -1.02
CA ARG A 31 -8.95 1.47 -0.17
C ARG A 31 -8.72 0.25 0.73
N ASN A 32 -8.25 -0.86 0.18
CA ASN A 32 -7.97 -2.08 0.93
C ASN A 32 -6.92 -1.84 2.04
N LEU A 33 -5.86 -1.07 1.76
CA LEU A 33 -4.90 -0.66 2.78
C LEU A 33 -5.55 0.19 3.88
N SER A 34 -6.40 1.13 3.48
CA SER A 34 -7.14 1.99 4.41
C SER A 34 -8.01 1.19 5.38
N ASP A 35 -8.72 0.20 4.86
CA ASP A 35 -9.57 -0.68 5.64
C ASP A 35 -8.75 -1.63 6.51
N ALA A 36 -7.62 -2.13 6.00
CA ALA A 36 -6.72 -3.00 6.78
C ALA A 36 -6.11 -2.27 7.98
N ILE A 37 -5.64 -1.04 7.77
CA ILE A 37 -5.04 -0.21 8.83
C ILE A 37 -6.09 0.17 9.88
N ARG A 38 -7.34 0.41 9.47
CA ARG A 38 -8.45 0.67 10.40
C ARG A 38 -8.99 -0.59 11.09
N GLY A 39 -8.58 -1.78 10.64
CA GLY A 39 -9.09 -3.06 11.14
C GLY A 39 -10.47 -3.43 10.62
N THR A 40 -10.97 -2.76 9.58
CA THR A 40 -12.32 -2.94 9.03
C THR A 40 -12.35 -3.75 7.74
N ILE A 41 -11.19 -4.15 7.19
CA ILE A 41 -11.13 -4.92 5.95
C ILE A 41 -11.84 -6.27 6.11
N SER A 42 -12.76 -6.55 5.20
CA SER A 42 -13.45 -7.84 5.10
C SER A 42 -13.66 -8.24 3.65
N PHE A 43 -13.74 -9.55 3.40
CA PHE A 43 -14.05 -10.10 2.08
C PHE A 43 -14.90 -11.36 2.25
N THR A 44 -15.96 -11.49 1.44
CA THR A 44 -16.78 -12.69 1.40
C THR A 44 -16.68 -13.28 -0.01
N ASN A 45 -16.29 -14.55 -0.11
CA ASN A 45 -16.18 -15.23 -1.40
C ASN A 45 -17.55 -15.71 -1.89
N GLU A 46 -17.59 -16.21 -3.13
CA GLU A 46 -18.82 -16.70 -3.77
C GLU A 46 -19.50 -17.86 -3.02
N ALA A 47 -18.72 -18.64 -2.26
CA ALA A 47 -19.22 -19.73 -1.41
C ALA A 47 -19.77 -19.23 -0.05
N GLY A 48 -19.81 -17.92 0.18
CA GLY A 48 -20.28 -17.31 1.42
C GLY A 48 -19.28 -17.35 2.58
N LYS A 49 -18.04 -17.80 2.34
CA LYS A 49 -16.99 -17.78 3.37
C LYS A 49 -16.47 -16.36 3.54
N GLU A 50 -16.54 -15.88 4.78
CA GLU A 50 -16.07 -14.56 5.17
C GLU A 50 -14.61 -14.60 5.66
N TYR A 51 -13.86 -13.56 5.33
CA TYR A 51 -12.47 -13.33 5.68
C TYR A 51 -12.38 -11.97 6.37
N ARG A 52 -11.79 -11.95 7.57
CA ARG A 52 -11.47 -10.74 8.34
C ARG A 52 -10.06 -10.83 8.90
N LEU A 53 -9.53 -9.72 9.39
CA LEU A 53 -8.32 -9.77 10.22
C LEU A 53 -8.63 -10.55 11.50
N ARG A 54 -7.65 -11.32 11.96
CA ARG A 54 -7.78 -12.05 13.22
C ARG A 54 -7.86 -11.07 14.40
N GLU A 55 -8.65 -11.43 15.39
CA GLU A 55 -8.73 -10.72 16.68
C GLU A 55 -7.88 -11.42 17.74
N ASP A 56 -7.59 -12.71 17.54
CA ASP A 56 -6.78 -13.54 18.42
C ASP A 56 -5.29 -13.44 18.07
N GLY A 57 -4.65 -12.38 18.57
CA GLY A 57 -3.21 -12.16 18.47
C GLY A 57 -2.80 -11.11 17.44
N GLU A 58 -1.51 -11.08 17.12
CA GLU A 58 -0.94 -10.05 16.25
C GLU A 58 -1.10 -10.40 14.76
N VAL A 59 -1.48 -9.41 13.96
CA VAL A 59 -1.35 -9.46 12.51
C VAL A 59 0.03 -8.98 12.08
N ALA A 60 0.46 -9.38 10.89
CA ALA A 60 1.74 -8.94 10.34
C ALA A 60 1.80 -7.41 10.21
N THR A 61 2.97 -6.84 10.50
CA THR A 61 3.28 -5.42 10.25
C THR A 61 3.18 -5.11 8.76
N LEU A 62 2.38 -4.11 8.38
CA LEU A 62 2.16 -3.72 6.99
C LEU A 62 3.26 -2.78 6.48
N LEU A 63 3.93 -3.14 5.38
CA LEU A 63 4.78 -2.24 4.60
C LEU A 63 4.15 -2.03 3.23
N VAL A 64 4.31 -0.84 2.63
CA VAL A 64 3.84 -0.56 1.28
C VAL A 64 5.03 -0.47 0.33
N ARG A 65 5.01 -1.25 -0.76
CA ARG A 65 5.94 -1.11 -1.88
C ARG A 65 5.27 -0.28 -2.98
N PRO A 66 5.63 1.01 -3.13
CA PRO A 66 5.12 1.83 -4.22
C PRO A 66 5.77 1.42 -5.54
N ARG A 67 5.24 1.93 -6.66
CA ARG A 67 5.92 1.84 -7.96
C ARG A 67 7.29 2.55 -7.95
N GLY A 68 8.22 2.05 -8.76
CA GLY A 68 9.55 2.65 -8.92
C GLY A 68 9.56 3.94 -9.76
N TRP A 69 10.68 4.65 -9.75
CA TRP A 69 10.80 5.99 -10.37
C TRP A 69 10.53 6.06 -11.88
N HIS A 70 10.65 4.93 -12.58
CA HIS A 70 10.45 4.82 -14.02
C HIS A 70 8.97 4.61 -14.42
N LEU A 71 8.04 4.55 -13.46
CA LEU A 71 6.62 4.32 -13.72
C LEU A 71 5.77 5.56 -13.40
N ASP A 72 4.98 5.98 -14.37
CA ASP A 72 4.00 7.06 -14.23
C ASP A 72 2.60 6.54 -13.88
N GLU A 73 1.78 7.41 -13.28
CA GLU A 73 0.33 7.26 -13.22
C GLU A 73 -0.33 8.12 -14.31
N ARG A 74 -0.59 7.51 -15.46
CA ARG A 74 -1.15 8.20 -16.63
C ARG A 74 -2.57 8.76 -16.46
N HIS A 75 -3.31 8.32 -15.43
CA HIS A 75 -4.69 8.79 -15.20
C HIS A 75 -4.76 10.06 -14.33
N VAL A 76 -3.63 10.50 -13.77
CA VAL A 76 -3.54 11.71 -12.95
C VAL A 76 -2.48 12.61 -13.55
N THR A 77 -2.84 13.85 -13.87
CA THR A 77 -1.94 14.81 -14.49
C THR A 77 -1.82 16.09 -13.68
N VAL A 78 -0.65 16.74 -13.78
CA VAL A 78 -0.39 18.10 -13.29
C VAL A 78 0.16 18.88 -14.48
N ASP A 79 -0.46 20.01 -14.80
CA ASP A 79 -0.12 20.82 -15.99
C ASP A 79 -0.11 20.04 -17.32
N GLY A 80 -0.92 18.98 -17.39
CA GLY A 80 -1.05 18.11 -18.58
C GLY A 80 -0.10 16.91 -18.59
N GLU A 81 0.89 16.85 -17.71
CA GLU A 81 1.87 15.76 -17.64
C GLU A 81 1.48 14.71 -16.60
N PRO A 82 1.62 13.40 -16.89
CA PRO A 82 1.44 12.34 -15.90
C PRO A 82 2.31 12.54 -14.66
N VAL A 83 1.75 12.23 -13.50
CA VAL A 83 2.53 12.24 -12.25
C VAL A 83 3.32 10.94 -12.08
N SER A 84 4.40 10.97 -11.30
CA SER A 84 5.11 9.75 -10.88
C SER A 84 4.16 8.82 -10.12
N GLY A 85 4.09 7.56 -10.55
CA GLY A 85 3.30 6.52 -9.89
C GLY A 85 3.78 6.27 -8.46
N GLY A 86 5.10 6.25 -8.24
CA GLY A 86 5.68 6.08 -6.92
C GLY A 86 5.30 7.20 -5.94
N ILE A 87 5.36 8.46 -6.38
CA ILE A 87 4.95 9.61 -5.55
C ILE A 87 3.46 9.49 -5.22
N LEU A 88 2.61 9.20 -6.21
CA LEU A 88 1.17 9.09 -5.98
C LEU A 88 0.84 7.98 -4.99
N ASP A 89 1.44 6.80 -5.14
CA ASP A 89 1.21 5.65 -4.26
C ASP A 89 1.53 6.01 -2.79
N VAL A 90 2.68 6.66 -2.55
CA VAL A 90 3.10 7.08 -1.21
C VAL A 90 2.21 8.18 -0.65
N VAL A 91 1.92 9.22 -1.44
CA VAL A 91 1.08 10.35 -1.01
C VAL A 91 -0.32 9.87 -0.62
N VAL A 92 -0.97 9.05 -1.46
CA VAL A 92 -2.31 8.53 -1.17
C VAL A 92 -2.28 7.61 0.06
N TYR A 93 -1.27 6.75 0.19
CA TYR A 93 -1.10 5.89 1.36
C TYR A 93 -0.95 6.71 2.65
N VAL A 94 -0.05 7.69 2.69
CA VAL A 94 0.22 8.49 3.89
C VAL A 94 -0.98 9.36 4.23
N LEU A 95 -1.48 10.16 3.28
CA LEU A 95 -2.57 11.11 3.55
C LEU A 95 -3.83 10.42 4.04
N ARG A 96 -4.19 9.26 3.49
CA ARG A 96 -5.39 8.53 3.93
C ARG A 96 -5.23 7.83 5.28
N ASN A 97 -4.00 7.58 5.75
CA ASN A 97 -3.77 6.66 6.86
C ASN A 97 -2.96 7.22 8.02
N HIS A 98 -2.37 8.41 7.89
CA HIS A 98 -1.47 8.97 8.91
C HIS A 98 -2.09 8.99 10.33
N GLU A 99 -3.35 9.42 10.49
CA GLU A 99 -4.02 9.44 11.80
C GLU A 99 -4.27 8.02 12.34
N ALA A 100 -4.70 7.09 11.49
CA ALA A 100 -4.99 5.72 11.88
C ALA A 100 -3.70 4.94 12.22
N LEU A 101 -2.61 5.20 11.49
CA LEU A 101 -1.28 4.67 11.79
C LEU A 101 -0.78 5.24 13.12
N ALA A 102 -0.83 6.57 13.30
CA ALA A 102 -0.36 7.23 14.50
C ALA A 102 -1.12 6.80 15.76
N SER A 103 -2.46 6.68 15.69
CA SER A 103 -3.28 6.23 16.84
C SER A 103 -2.98 4.80 17.29
N ARG A 104 -2.36 3.98 16.42
CA ARG A 104 -1.90 2.62 16.73
C ARG A 104 -0.42 2.55 17.10
N GLY A 105 0.30 3.68 17.09
CA GLY A 105 1.75 3.71 17.26
C GLY A 105 2.52 3.09 16.09
N TRP A 106 1.91 3.02 14.90
CA TRP A 106 2.53 2.47 13.69
C TRP A 106 3.10 3.58 12.81
N GLY A 107 4.16 3.25 12.07
CA GLY A 107 4.75 4.14 11.08
C GLY A 107 4.21 3.90 9.67
N PRO A 108 4.28 4.89 8.76
CA PRO A 108 4.04 4.68 7.33
C PRO A 108 5.25 3.98 6.70
N TRP A 109 5.39 2.68 6.94
CA TRP A 109 6.56 1.92 6.50
C TRP A 109 6.52 1.63 4.99
N LEU A 110 7.63 1.94 4.31
CA LEU A 110 7.78 1.80 2.86
C LEU A 110 8.86 0.77 2.50
N TYR A 111 8.68 0.08 1.37
CA TYR A 111 9.70 -0.75 0.74
C TYR A 111 10.03 -0.13 -0.62
N LEU A 112 11.16 0.57 -0.74
CA LEU A 112 11.50 1.36 -1.93
C LEU A 112 12.16 0.48 -3.02
N PRO A 113 11.56 0.34 -4.22
CA PRO A 113 12.10 -0.55 -5.24
C PRO A 113 13.12 0.13 -6.17
N LYS A 114 13.97 -0.71 -6.78
CA LYS A 114 14.72 -0.41 -8.02
C LYS A 114 15.51 0.91 -7.99
N LEU A 115 16.12 1.24 -6.85
CA LEU A 115 17.04 2.38 -6.76
C LEU A 115 18.36 2.02 -7.43
N GLU A 116 18.90 2.92 -8.25
CA GLU A 116 20.18 2.74 -8.96
C GLU A 116 21.25 3.73 -8.47
N SER A 117 20.89 4.69 -7.62
CA SER A 117 21.80 5.70 -7.09
C SER A 117 21.43 6.15 -5.69
N HIS A 118 22.43 6.55 -4.89
CA HIS A 118 22.19 7.20 -3.60
C HIS A 118 21.45 8.55 -3.75
N LEU A 119 21.47 9.16 -4.95
CA LEU A 119 20.70 10.38 -5.24
C LEU A 119 19.20 10.09 -5.34
N GLU A 120 18.82 8.91 -5.83
CA GLU A 120 17.42 8.48 -5.85
C GLU A 120 16.91 8.14 -4.45
N ALA A 121 17.78 7.62 -3.58
CA ALA A 121 17.48 7.47 -2.16
C ALA A 121 17.29 8.85 -1.49
N ARG A 122 18.09 9.85 -1.86
CA ARG A 122 17.91 11.23 -1.39
C ARG A 122 16.60 11.85 -1.88
N LEU A 123 16.16 11.55 -3.09
CA LEU A 123 14.88 12.03 -3.62
C LEU A 123 13.69 11.54 -2.77
N TRP A 124 13.78 10.34 -2.20
CA TRP A 124 12.79 9.81 -1.26
C TRP A 124 12.84 10.44 0.14
N ASN A 125 13.98 11.02 0.54
CA ASN A 125 14.22 11.50 1.91
C ASN A 125 13.68 12.91 2.14
#